data_AF-A0A534BR32-F1
#
_entry.id   AF-A0A534BR32-F1
#
_cell.length_a   1.000
_cell.length_b   1.000
_cell.length_c   1.000
_cell.angle_alpha   90.00
_cell.angle_beta   90.00
_cell.angle_gamma   90.00
#
_symmetry.space_group_name_H-M   'P 1'
#
loop_
_entity.id
_entity.type
_entity.pdbx_description
1 polymer ?
#
loop_
_entity_poly.entity_id
_entity_poly.type
_entity_poly.pdbx_seq_one_letter_code
_entity_poly.pdbx_strand_id
1 'polypeptide(L)' 'HYGGLSLFAVLPGPKPPPETFEELILTARSLNDRLQGELQDEQGSPLTPARIALLRERLGAGAGA' A
#
# COMPACT_ATOMS: atom_id res chain seq x y z
N HIS A 1 1.62 20.73 -12.68
CA HIS A 1 1.05 19.86 -11.64
C HIS A 1 0.45 18.64 -12.32
N TYR A 2 0.99 17.46 -12.06
CA TYR A 2 0.36 16.20 -12.51
C TYR A 2 -0.67 15.79 -11.45
N GLY A 3 -1.80 15.21 -11.88
CA GLY A 3 -2.76 14.63 -10.96
C GLY A 3 -2.18 13.37 -10.31
N GLY A 4 -2.44 13.17 -9.02
CA GLY A 4 -2.04 11.98 -8.28
C GLY A 4 -3.23 11.33 -7.60
N LEU A 5 -3.09 10.05 -7.27
CA LEU A 5 -4.06 9.30 -6.49
C LEU A 5 -3.38 8.87 -5.18
N SER A 6 -4.03 9.15 -4.05
CA SER A 6 -3.61 8.63 -2.75
C SER A 6 -4.48 7.44 -2.40
N LEU A 7 -3.85 6.27 -2.20
CA LEU A 7 -4.51 5.05 -1.78
C LEU A 7 -4.21 4.82 -0.29
N PHE A 8 -5.25 4.57 0.49
CA PHE A 8 -5.12 4.28 1.92
C PHE A 8 -6.21 3.30 2.37
N ALA A 9 -5.93 2.56 3.44
CA ALA A 9 -6.89 1.69 4.11
C ALA A 9 -6.92 2.04 5.60
N VAL A 10 -8.13 2.09 6.17
CA VAL A 10 -8.33 2.32 7.61
C VAL A 10 -8.40 0.97 8.32
N LEU A 11 -7.68 0.85 9.43
CA LEU A 11 -7.58 -0.37 10.23
C LEU A 11 -7.91 -0.07 11.71
N PRO A 12 -8.65 -0.95 12.41
CA PRO A 12 -9.24 -2.19 11.90
C PRO A 12 -10.41 -1.93 10.94
N GLY A 13 -10.53 -2.79 9.92
CA GLY A 13 -11.60 -2.73 8.92
C GLY A 13 -12.36 -4.07 8.82
N PRO A 14 -13.24 -4.24 7.84
CA PRO A 14 -14.01 -5.48 7.66
C PRO A 14 -13.15 -6.69 7.26
N LYS A 15 -11.91 -6.45 6.80
CA LYS A 15 -10.92 -7.49 6.48
C LYS A 15 -9.73 -7.42 7.43
N PRO A 16 -9.04 -8.54 7.69
CA PRO A 16 -7.78 -8.55 8.42
C PRO A 16 -6.76 -7.56 7.83
N PRO A 17 -5.93 -6.89 8.67
CA PRO A 17 -4.91 -5.96 8.18
C PRO A 17 -3.96 -6.51 7.12
N PRO A 18 -3.42 -7.75 7.24
CA PRO A 18 -2.54 -8.30 6.22
C PRO A 18 -3.25 -8.49 4.87
N GLU A 19 -4.48 -9.00 4.88
CA GLU A 19 -5.29 -9.18 3.67
C GLU A 19 -5.61 -7.84 3.01
N THR A 20 -6.03 -6.86 3.81
CA THR A 20 -6.31 -5.49 3.34
C THR A 20 -5.09 -4.85 2.69
N PHE A 21 -3.90 -5.09 3.23
CA PHE A 21 -2.65 -4.57 2.68
C PHE A 21 -2.31 -5.19 1.32
N GLU A 22 -2.42 -6.52 1.18
CA GLU A 22 -2.17 -7.16 -0.12
C GLU A 22 -3.12 -6.65 -1.21
N GLU A 23 -4.40 -6.46 -0.88
CA GLU A 23 -5.38 -5.88 -1.81
C GLU A 23 -5.06 -4.43 -2.17
N LEU A 24 -4.59 -3.63 -1.21
CA LEU A 24 -4.16 -2.26 -1.45
C LEU A 24 -2.97 -2.22 -2.43
N ILE A 25 -1.96 -3.07 -2.22
CA ILE A 25 -0.79 -3.19 -3.12
C ILE A 25 -1.20 -3.66 -4.51
N LEU A 26 -2.08 -4.66 -4.61
CA LEU A 26 -2.60 -5.14 -5.89
C LEU A 26 -3.33 -4.03 -6.65
N THR A 27 -4.19 -3.29 -5.96
CA THR A 27 -4.93 -2.15 -6.52
C THR A 27 -3.99 -1.07 -7.02
N ALA A 28 -2.98 -0.71 -6.21
CA ALA A 28 -2.01 0.31 -6.56
C ALA A 28 -1.18 -0.06 -7.80
N ARG A 29 -0.72 -1.32 -7.90
CA ARG A 29 -0.02 -1.84 -9.10
C ARG A 29 -0.92 -1.83 -10.32
N SER A 30 -2.16 -2.30 -10.19
CA SER A 30 -3.13 -2.33 -11.30
C SER A 30 -3.45 -0.93 -11.83
N LEU A 31 -3.55 0.07 -10.94
CA LEU A 31 -3.72 1.47 -11.34
C LEU A 31 -2.45 1.99 -12.02
N ASN A 32 -1.27 1.69 -11.48
CA ASN A 32 -0.01 2.12 -12.07
C ASN A 32 0.20 1.56 -13.48
N ASP A 33 -0.13 0.29 -13.70
CA ASP A 33 -0.04 -0.37 -15.01
C ASP A 33 -0.99 0.27 -16.04
N ARG A 34 -2.13 0.81 -15.60
CA ARG A 34 -3.10 1.47 -16.49
C ARG A 34 -2.78 2.94 -16.75
N LEU A 35 -2.33 3.65 -15.73
CA LEU A 35 -2.09 5.09 -15.77
C LEU A 35 -0.65 5.42 -16.19
N GLN A 36 0.25 4.42 -16.18
CA GLN A 36 1.68 4.58 -16.48
C GLN A 36 2.32 5.69 -15.62
N GLY A 37 1.99 5.68 -14.32
CA GLY A 37 2.47 6.65 -13.35
C GLY A 37 3.71 6.18 -12.58
N GLU A 38 3.98 6.86 -11.47
CA GLU A 38 4.96 6.44 -10.47
C GLU A 38 4.25 5.97 -9.21
N LEU A 39 4.59 4.77 -8.75
CA LEU A 39 4.07 4.25 -7.49
C LEU A 39 5.01 4.63 -6.34
N GLN A 40 4.49 5.43 -5.42
CA GLN A 40 5.24 6.02 -4.31
C GLN A 40 4.67 5.59 -2.95
N ASP A 41 5.49 5.66 -1.91
CA ASP A 41 5.08 5.50 -0.52
C ASP A 41 4.57 6.83 0.08
N GLU A 42 4.25 6.83 1.37
CA GLU A 42 3.66 8.00 2.04
C GLU A 42 4.62 9.20 2.16
N GLN A 43 5.91 8.99 1.89
CA GLN A 43 6.94 10.03 1.88
C GLN A 43 7.24 10.52 0.46
N GLY A 44 6.53 10.02 -0.55
CA GLY A 44 6.77 10.31 -1.97
C GLY A 44 7.98 9.57 -2.55
N SER A 45 8.56 8.61 -1.82
CA SER A 45 9.67 7.79 -2.32
C SER A 45 9.16 6.60 -3.13
N PRO A 46 9.94 6.04 -4.08
CA PRO A 46 9.49 4.88 -4.85
C PRO A 46 9.07 3.70 -3.95
N LEU A 47 7.90 3.10 -4.25
CA LEU A 47 7.39 1.96 -3.49
C LEU A 47 8.11 0.66 -3.91
N THR A 48 9.29 0.44 -3.34
CA THR A 48 10.14 -0.72 -3.66
C THR A 48 9.64 -2.03 -3.03
N PRO A 49 10.07 -3.22 -3.53
CA PRO A 49 9.75 -4.50 -2.90
C PRO A 49 10.20 -4.59 -1.43
N ALA A 50 11.37 -4.03 -1.10
CA ALA A 50 11.88 -3.99 0.28
C ALA A 50 10.98 -3.14 1.20
N ARG A 51 10.49 -2.01 0.69
CA ARG A 51 9.55 -1.14 1.41
C ARG A 51 8.23 -1.86 1.69
N ILE A 52 7.69 -2.59 0.71
CA ILE A 52 6.46 -3.39 0.86
C ILE A 52 6.66 -4.49 1.91
N ALA A 53 7.80 -5.19 1.90
CA ALA A 53 8.11 -6.22 2.89
C ALA A 53 8.14 -5.66 4.32
N LEU A 54 8.77 -4.49 4.51
CA LEU A 54 8.80 -3.81 5.81
C LEU A 54 7.39 -3.41 6.29
N LEU A 55 6.55 -2.87 5.41
CA LEU A 55 5.17 -2.50 5.75
C LEU A 55 4.33 -3.73 6.14
N ARG A 56 4.51 -4.85 5.42
CA ARG A 56 3.86 -6.12 5.73
C ARG A 56 4.25 -6.64 7.12
N GLU A 57 5.54 -6.61 7.46
CA GLU A 57 6.04 -7.01 8.77
C GLU A 57 5.42 -6.17 9.89
N ARG A 58 5.38 -4.83 9.71
CA ARG A 58 4.79 -3.91 10.69
C ARG A 58 3.30 -4.19 10.94
N LEU A 59 2.54 -4.57 9.90
CA LEU A 59 1.13 -4.93 10.02
C LEU A 59 0.93 -6.26 10.75
N GLY A 60 1.83 -7.24 10.54
CA GLY A 60 1.82 -8.49 11.27
C GLY A 60 2.18 -8.33 12.76
N ALA A 61 3.12 -7.44 13.07
CA ALA A 61 3.54 -7.17 14.44
C ALA A 61 2.50 -6.38 15.28
N GLY A 62 1.66 -5.58 14.61
CA GLY A 62 0.63 -4.76 15.27
C GLY A 62 -0.73 -5.43 15.46
N ALA A 63 -0.97 -6.61 14.89
CA ALA A 63 -2.28 -7.30 14.94
C ALA A 63 -2.52 -8.09 16.24
N GLY A 64 -1.69 -7.91 17.27
CA GLY A 64 -1.74 -8.64 18.54
C GLY A 64 -1.74 -7.76 19.80
N ALA A 65 -2.10 -6.48 19.70
CA ALA A 65 -2.24 -5.56 20.83
C ALA A 65 -3.68 -5.05 20.98
#